data_AF-A0A939F4K8-F1
#
_entry.id   AF-A0A939F4K8-F1
#
_cell.length_a   1.000
_cell.length_b   1.000
_cell.length_c   1.000
_cell.angle_alpha   90.00
_cell.angle_beta   90.00
_cell.angle_gamma   90.00
#
_symmetry.space_group_name_H-M   'P 1'
#
loop_
_entity.id
_entity.type
_entity.pdbx_description
1 polymer ?
#
loop_
_entity_poly.entity_id
_entity_poly.type
_entity_poly.pdbx_seq_one_letter_code
_entity_poly.pdbx_strand_id
1 'polypeptide(L)'
;SFRGRAPRPPGAPSRWPLLRCLAVADQCEGNPGRAADRYAAAFDDLCEERREAAVWTAVTAALGREAIEALLAVKRPAEARSVFERLRQPVRERGRFRFVEAQLLLAEGDIDRVRAIFEEGFEVADLREGAEVLGDMWSRISEEPLPQAYEFRMRPGS
;
A
#
# COMPACT_ATOMS: atom_id res chain seq x y z
N SER A 1 2.92 -26.35 6.70
CA SER A 1 3.39 -26.18 8.10
C SER A 1 3.89 -24.76 8.31
N PHE A 2 3.03 -23.88 8.85
CA PHE A 2 3.42 -22.54 9.25
C PHE A 2 4.16 -22.66 10.60
N ARG A 3 5.50 -22.56 10.61
CA ARG A 3 6.21 -22.39 11.88
C ARG A 3 5.87 -20.99 12.38
N GLY A 4 5.03 -20.90 13.41
CA GLY A 4 4.81 -19.66 14.14
C GLY A 4 6.16 -19.10 14.60
N ARG A 5 6.47 -17.87 14.20
CA ARG A 5 7.69 -17.18 14.59
C ARG A 5 7.71 -17.06 16.11
N ALA A 6 8.81 -17.44 16.76
CA ALA A 6 8.96 -17.26 18.19
C ALA A 6 8.89 -15.77 18.54
N PRO A 7 8.16 -15.37 19.60
CA PRO A 7 8.03 -13.97 19.99
C PRO A 7 9.40 -13.37 20.34
N ARG A 8 9.59 -12.09 20.00
CA ARG A 8 10.84 -11.37 20.25
C ARG A 8 11.19 -11.35 21.74
N PRO A 9 12.45 -11.66 22.14
CA PRO A 9 12.87 -11.54 23.53
C PRO A 9 12.85 -10.07 24.00
N PRO A 10 12.53 -9.81 25.28
CA PRO A 10 12.49 -8.46 25.82
C PRO A 10 13.86 -7.78 25.68
N GLY A 11 13.88 -6.56 25.14
CA GLY A 11 15.11 -5.75 25.00
C GLY A 11 15.87 -5.89 23.68
N ALA A 12 15.51 -6.82 22.78
CA ALA A 12 16.12 -6.86 21.45
C ALA A 12 15.77 -5.59 20.61
N PRO A 13 16.68 -5.08 19.75
CA PRO A 13 16.32 -3.99 18.85
C PRO A 13 15.31 -4.46 17.80
N SER A 14 14.44 -3.55 17.38
CA SER A 14 13.49 -3.77 16.29
C SER A 14 14.23 -4.01 14.98
N ARG A 15 13.75 -4.97 14.20
CA ARG A 15 14.39 -5.37 12.93
C ARG A 15 13.77 -4.67 11.74
N TRP A 16 12.53 -4.16 11.87
CA TRP A 16 11.81 -3.53 10.78
C TRP A 16 12.59 -2.42 10.05
N PRO A 17 13.41 -1.55 10.69
CA PRO A 17 14.14 -0.52 9.94
C PRO A 17 15.19 -1.14 9.02
N LEU A 18 15.95 -2.12 9.52
CA LEU A 18 16.95 -2.85 8.74
C LEU A 18 16.30 -3.63 7.60
N LEU A 19 15.19 -4.32 7.89
CA LEU A 19 14.46 -5.10 6.88
C LEU A 19 13.92 -4.19 5.76
N ARG A 20 13.39 -3.02 6.10
CA ARG A 20 12.96 -2.01 5.11
C ARG A 20 14.13 -1.54 4.25
N CYS A 21 15.29 -1.22 4.84
CA CYS A 21 16.47 -0.81 4.09
C CYS A 21 16.96 -1.90 3.12
N LEU A 22 16.97 -3.15 3.56
CA LEU A 22 17.33 -4.29 2.70
C LEU A 22 16.30 -4.51 1.58
N ALA A 23 15.01 -4.29 1.85
CA ALA A 23 13.98 -4.38 0.82
C ALA A 23 14.15 -3.30 -0.26
N VAL A 24 14.51 -2.07 0.12
CA VAL A 24 14.87 -1.00 -0.84
C VAL A 24 16.08 -1.42 -1.68
N ALA A 25 17.12 -1.97 -1.05
CA ALA A 25 18.31 -2.44 -1.79
C ALA A 25 17.95 -3.53 -2.80
N ASP A 26 17.11 -4.50 -2.41
CA ASP A 26 16.63 -5.53 -3.33
C ASP A 26 15.89 -4.95 -4.54
N GLN A 27 15.05 -3.92 -4.35
CA GLN A 27 14.35 -3.27 -5.46
C GLN A 27 15.34 -2.62 -6.43
N CYS A 28 16.33 -1.88 -5.91
CA CYS A 28 17.37 -1.26 -6.72
C CYS A 28 18.20 -2.30 -7.49
N GLU A 29 18.40 -3.48 -6.92
CA GLU A 29 19.14 -4.60 -7.53
C GLU A 29 18.28 -5.48 -8.46
N GLY A 30 16.99 -5.17 -8.66
CA GLY A 30 16.11 -5.95 -9.52
C GLY A 30 15.66 -7.30 -8.92
N ASN A 31 15.57 -7.39 -7.59
CA ASN A 31 15.13 -8.56 -6.84
C ASN A 31 13.74 -8.35 -6.20
N PRO A 32 12.65 -8.15 -6.99
CA PRO A 32 11.36 -7.72 -6.45
C PRO A 32 10.69 -8.74 -5.52
N GLY A 33 10.89 -10.05 -5.75
CA GLY A 33 10.38 -11.10 -4.86
C GLY A 33 10.99 -11.04 -3.46
N ARG A 34 12.31 -10.89 -3.39
CA ARG A 34 13.06 -10.71 -2.14
C ARG A 34 12.67 -9.40 -1.44
N ALA A 35 12.49 -8.33 -2.20
CA ALA A 35 12.01 -7.06 -1.66
C ALA A 35 10.65 -7.23 -0.98
N ALA A 36 9.70 -7.89 -1.65
CA ALA A 36 8.36 -8.13 -1.12
C ALA A 36 8.40 -8.95 0.19
N ASP A 37 9.21 -10.02 0.24
CA ASP A 37 9.40 -10.82 1.46
C ASP A 37 9.96 -9.98 2.61
N ARG A 38 10.95 -9.12 2.32
CA ARG A 38 11.58 -8.27 3.35
C ARG A 38 10.64 -7.17 3.83
N TYR A 39 9.85 -6.56 2.95
CA TYR A 39 8.83 -5.59 3.35
C TYR A 39 7.73 -6.21 4.20
N ALA A 40 7.23 -7.39 3.84
CA ALA A 40 6.24 -8.11 4.64
C ALA A 40 6.79 -8.43 6.03
N ALA A 41 8.03 -8.96 6.11
CA ALA A 41 8.69 -9.24 7.38
C ALA A 41 8.95 -7.97 8.21
N ALA A 42 9.25 -6.84 7.56
CA ALA A 42 9.40 -5.55 8.24
C ALA A 42 8.08 -5.09 8.85
N PHE A 43 6.97 -5.19 8.10
CA PHE A 43 5.65 -4.80 8.58
C PHE A 43 5.16 -5.69 9.74
N ASP A 44 5.48 -6.99 9.70
CA ASP A 44 5.24 -7.92 10.81
C ASP A 44 5.98 -7.52 12.08
N ASP A 45 7.28 -7.29 11.98
CA ASP A 45 8.12 -6.87 13.10
C ASP A 45 7.67 -5.51 13.66
N LEU A 46 7.25 -4.58 12.80
CA LEU A 46 6.65 -3.31 13.21
C LEU A 46 5.33 -3.53 13.98
N CYS A 47 4.43 -4.38 13.48
CA CYS A 47 3.17 -4.63 14.17
C CYS A 47 3.35 -5.29 15.54
N GLU A 48 4.38 -6.11 15.73
CA GLU A 48 4.73 -6.75 17.00
C GLU A 48 5.22 -5.75 18.05
N GLU A 49 5.86 -4.64 17.65
CA GLU A 49 6.43 -3.67 18.58
C GLU A 49 5.38 -2.76 19.27
N ARG A 50 4.11 -2.77 18.82
CA ARG A 50 2.96 -1.96 19.30
C ARG A 50 3.31 -0.87 20.31
N ARG A 51 3.61 0.34 19.82
CA ARG A 51 3.68 1.56 20.64
C ARG A 51 2.53 2.50 20.30
N GLU A 52 1.81 2.98 21.30
CA GLU A 52 0.75 3.96 21.08
C GLU A 52 1.35 5.37 20.98
N ALA A 53 1.50 5.86 19.75
CA ALA A 53 1.89 7.24 19.45
C ALA A 53 1.45 7.65 18.03
N ALA A 54 1.21 8.94 17.80
CA ALA A 54 0.91 9.49 16.47
C ALA A 54 2.02 9.19 15.45
N VAL A 55 3.29 9.27 15.88
CA VAL A 55 4.47 8.90 15.08
C VAL A 55 4.38 7.44 14.62
N TRP A 56 3.92 6.54 15.49
CA TRP A 56 3.78 5.12 15.16
C TRP A 56 2.72 4.87 14.09
N THR A 57 1.64 5.65 14.10
CA THR A 57 0.60 5.57 13.07
C THR A 57 1.14 6.00 11.71
N ALA A 58 1.96 7.05 11.66
CA ALA A 58 2.60 7.51 10.42
C ALA A 58 3.61 6.47 9.88
N VAL A 59 4.45 5.90 10.75
CA VAL A 59 5.41 4.84 10.37
C VAL A 59 4.69 3.59 9.88
N THR A 60 3.61 3.17 10.57
CA THR A 60 2.80 2.01 10.16
C THR A 60 2.12 2.24 8.82
N ALA A 61 1.60 3.44 8.57
CA ALA A 61 1.03 3.80 7.28
C ALA A 61 2.10 3.73 6.19
N ALA A 62 3.23 4.42 6.38
CA ALA A 62 4.31 4.46 5.38
C ALA A 62 4.82 3.06 5.03
N LEU A 63 5.16 2.24 6.03
CA LEU A 63 5.68 0.89 5.81
C LEU A 63 4.62 -0.06 5.23
N GLY A 64 3.37 0.03 5.69
CA GLY A 64 2.29 -0.79 5.16
C GLY A 64 2.03 -0.53 3.67
N ARG A 65 2.10 0.73 3.24
CA ARG A 65 2.00 1.08 1.82
C ARG A 65 3.15 0.47 1.00
N GLU A 66 4.39 0.67 1.43
CA GLU A 66 5.57 0.12 0.74
C GLU A 66 5.46 -1.41 0.59
N ALA A 67 5.00 -2.09 1.64
CA ALA A 67 4.78 -3.53 1.61
C ALA A 67 3.66 -3.95 0.64
N ILE A 68 2.52 -3.26 0.65
CA ILE A 68 1.43 -3.55 -0.28
C ILE A 68 1.88 -3.37 -1.73
N GLU A 69 2.54 -2.26 -2.05
CA GLU A 69 3.05 -1.98 -3.39
C GLU A 69 4.05 -3.05 -3.85
N ALA A 70 4.99 -3.45 -3.00
CA ALA A 70 5.95 -4.50 -3.31
C ALA A 70 5.28 -5.87 -3.54
N LEU A 71 4.28 -6.22 -2.72
CA LEU A 71 3.53 -7.48 -2.85
C LEU A 71 2.68 -7.52 -4.12
N LEU A 72 2.02 -6.40 -4.47
CA LEU A 72 1.25 -6.29 -5.71
C LEU A 72 2.16 -6.36 -6.94
N ALA A 73 3.35 -5.76 -6.91
CA ALA A 73 4.33 -5.83 -8.00
C ALA A 73 4.76 -7.27 -8.34
N VAL A 74 4.71 -8.18 -7.36
CA VAL A 74 5.01 -9.62 -7.55
C VAL A 74 3.76 -10.51 -7.54
N LYS A 75 2.58 -9.93 -7.76
CA LYS A 75 1.29 -10.64 -7.88
C LYS A 75 0.91 -11.48 -6.66
N ARG A 76 1.12 -10.93 -5.45
CA ARG A 76 0.74 -11.56 -4.16
C ARG A 76 -0.41 -10.79 -3.46
N PRO A 77 -1.60 -10.69 -4.06
CA PRO A 77 -2.70 -9.86 -3.54
C PRO A 77 -3.21 -10.31 -2.17
N ALA A 78 -3.24 -11.62 -1.88
CA ALA A 78 -3.71 -12.12 -0.58
C ALA A 78 -2.84 -11.64 0.60
N GLU A 79 -1.53 -11.53 0.40
CA GLU A 79 -0.61 -11.00 1.42
C GLU A 79 -0.73 -9.49 1.54
N ALA A 80 -0.89 -8.78 0.41
CA ALA A 80 -1.18 -7.35 0.41
C ALA A 80 -2.50 -7.03 1.15
N ARG A 81 -3.54 -7.85 0.98
CA ARG A 81 -4.81 -7.78 1.72
C ARG A 81 -4.59 -7.92 3.22
N SER A 82 -3.78 -8.88 3.65
CA SER A 82 -3.45 -9.04 5.08
C SER A 82 -2.76 -7.81 5.66
N VAL A 83 -1.83 -7.19 4.92
CA VAL A 83 -1.18 -5.92 5.34
C VAL A 83 -2.22 -4.80 5.43
N PHE A 84 -3.07 -4.65 4.41
CA PHE A 84 -4.10 -3.61 4.35
C PHE A 84 -5.08 -3.69 5.52
N GLU A 85 -5.56 -4.89 5.87
CA GLU A 85 -6.52 -5.11 6.97
C GLU A 85 -5.93 -4.78 8.35
N ARG A 86 -4.61 -4.83 8.50
CA ARG A 86 -3.90 -4.49 9.73
C ARG A 86 -3.67 -2.98 9.88
N LEU A 87 -3.89 -2.20 8.83
CA LEU A 87 -3.88 -0.74 8.92
C LEU A 87 -5.12 -0.25 9.67
N ARG A 88 -4.93 0.72 10.56
CA ARG A 88 -6.04 1.33 11.31
C ARG A 88 -7.01 2.02 10.36
N GLN A 89 -8.30 2.01 10.68
CA GLN A 89 -9.34 2.64 9.88
C GLN A 89 -9.04 4.10 9.47
N PRO A 90 -8.56 4.99 10.35
CA PRO A 90 -8.23 6.37 9.96
C PRO A 90 -7.05 6.51 8.97
N VAL A 91 -6.28 5.44 8.76
CA VAL A 91 -5.25 5.37 7.72
C VAL A 91 -5.87 4.94 6.40
N ARG A 92 -6.75 3.93 6.43
CA ARG A 92 -7.44 3.38 5.24
C ARG A 92 -8.36 4.39 4.56
N GLU A 93 -8.99 5.28 5.33
CA GLU A 93 -9.88 6.33 4.82
C GLU A 93 -9.15 7.48 4.11
N ARG A 94 -7.81 7.57 4.23
CA ARG A 94 -7.03 8.59 3.53
C ARG A 94 -7.01 8.27 2.04
N GLY A 95 -7.13 9.27 1.16
CA GLY A 95 -7.30 8.99 -0.26
C GLY A 95 -6.13 8.23 -0.91
N ARG A 96 -4.89 8.37 -0.40
CA ARG A 96 -3.78 7.51 -0.84
C ARG A 96 -4.02 6.02 -0.55
N PHE A 97 -4.64 5.68 0.58
CA PHE A 97 -4.96 4.30 0.92
C PHE A 97 -6.24 3.80 0.25
N ARG A 98 -7.18 4.70 -0.07
CA ARG A 98 -8.30 4.41 -0.97
C ARG A 98 -7.80 4.01 -2.37
N PHE A 99 -6.77 4.69 -2.87
CA PHE A 99 -6.12 4.29 -4.12
C PHE A 99 -5.41 2.93 -4.01
N VAL A 100 -4.71 2.68 -2.90
CA VAL A 100 -4.08 1.35 -2.64
C VAL A 100 -5.13 0.24 -2.55
N GLU A 101 -6.27 0.50 -1.91
CA GLU A 101 -7.40 -0.43 -1.84
C GLU A 101 -7.95 -0.75 -3.23
N ALA A 102 -8.09 0.26 -4.09
CA ALA A 102 -8.49 0.08 -5.47
C ALA A 102 -7.50 -0.82 -6.24
N GLN A 103 -6.19 -0.56 -6.13
CA GLN A 103 -5.16 -1.40 -6.77
C GLN A 103 -5.22 -2.86 -6.29
N LEU A 104 -5.47 -3.06 -5.00
CA LEU A 104 -5.61 -4.38 -4.41
C LEU A 104 -6.85 -5.12 -4.93
N LEU A 105 -8.01 -4.45 -4.95
CA LEU A 105 -9.25 -5.00 -5.50
C LEU A 105 -9.12 -5.34 -6.99
N LEU A 106 -8.41 -4.51 -7.75
CA LEU A 106 -8.11 -4.79 -9.16
C LEU A 106 -7.24 -6.04 -9.31
N ALA A 107 -6.22 -6.21 -8.45
CA ALA A 107 -5.38 -7.41 -8.45
C ALA A 107 -6.14 -8.68 -8.01
N GLU A 108 -7.21 -8.52 -7.24
CA GLU A 108 -8.15 -9.60 -6.86
C GLU A 108 -9.24 -9.84 -7.91
N GLY A 109 -9.40 -8.94 -8.89
CA GLY A 109 -10.40 -9.03 -9.95
C GLY A 109 -11.79 -8.49 -9.58
N ASP A 110 -11.92 -7.74 -8.48
CA ASP A 110 -13.20 -7.18 -8.02
C ASP A 110 -13.47 -5.80 -8.65
N ILE A 111 -13.79 -5.81 -9.94
CA ILE A 111 -13.95 -4.61 -10.76
C ILE A 111 -15.07 -3.69 -10.27
N ASP A 112 -16.19 -4.26 -9.82
CA ASP A 112 -17.35 -3.49 -9.35
C ASP A 112 -17.00 -2.67 -8.11
N ARG A 113 -16.24 -3.25 -7.17
CA ARG A 113 -15.77 -2.49 -6.01
C ARG A 113 -14.74 -1.44 -6.35
N VAL A 114 -13.88 -1.69 -7.34
CA VAL A 114 -12.96 -0.64 -7.82
C VAL A 114 -13.76 0.55 -8.34
N ARG A 115 -14.79 0.31 -9.18
CA ARG A 115 -15.66 1.39 -9.69
C ARG A 115 -16.33 2.15 -8.56
N ALA A 116 -16.91 1.46 -7.58
CA ALA A 116 -17.56 2.10 -6.44
C ALA A 116 -16.61 3.04 -5.65
N ILE A 117 -15.33 2.66 -5.48
CA ILE A 117 -14.34 3.54 -4.83
C ILE A 117 -14.09 4.81 -5.64
N PHE A 118 -14.00 4.70 -6.97
CA PHE A 118 -13.83 5.87 -7.83
C PHE A 118 -15.07 6.76 -7.83
N GLU A 119 -16.27 6.19 -7.86
CA GLU A 119 -17.56 6.89 -7.80
C GLU A 119 -17.77 7.62 -6.46
N GLU A 120 -17.40 7.01 -5.34
CA GLU A 120 -17.47 7.64 -4.01
C GLU A 120 -16.56 8.87 -3.92
N GLY A 121 -15.44 8.86 -4.67
CA GLY A 121 -14.49 9.96 -4.67
C GLY A 121 -13.44 9.84 -3.55
N PHE A 122 -12.19 10.15 -3.86
CA PHE A 122 -11.14 10.33 -2.84
C PHE A 122 -10.09 11.37 -3.28
N GLU A 123 -9.35 11.94 -2.32
CA GLU A 123 -8.27 12.89 -2.58
C GLU A 123 -6.89 12.27 -2.29
N VAL A 124 -6.06 12.09 -3.31
CA VAL A 124 -4.66 11.71 -3.13
C VAL A 124 -3.83 12.98 -3.00
N ALA A 125 -3.27 13.25 -1.82
CA ALA A 125 -2.27 14.29 -1.65
C ALA A 125 -0.97 13.88 -2.39
N ASP A 126 -0.34 14.84 -3.08
CA ASP A 126 0.63 14.73 -4.20
C ASP A 126 0.00 14.47 -5.58
N LEU A 127 -0.48 15.56 -6.17
CA LEU A 127 -1.37 15.60 -7.34
C LEU A 127 -0.69 15.40 -8.70
N ARG A 128 0.65 15.37 -8.79
CA ARG A 128 1.36 15.30 -10.09
C ARG A 128 1.61 13.88 -10.60
N GLU A 129 2.01 12.96 -9.73
CA GLU A 129 2.27 11.57 -10.10
C GLU A 129 0.97 10.73 -10.06
N GLY A 130 0.00 11.13 -9.24
CA GLY A 130 -1.23 10.37 -9.06
C GLY A 130 -2.16 10.34 -10.28
N ALA A 131 -2.13 11.35 -11.14
CA ALA A 131 -3.16 11.49 -12.17
C ALA A 131 -2.97 10.57 -13.39
N GLU A 132 -1.73 10.37 -13.84
CA GLU A 132 -1.40 9.37 -14.87
C GLU A 132 -1.73 7.95 -14.36
N VAL A 133 -1.33 7.65 -13.12
CA VAL A 133 -1.56 6.35 -12.49
C VAL A 133 -3.06 6.07 -12.26
N LEU A 134 -3.87 7.09 -11.92
CA LEU A 134 -5.33 6.97 -11.81
C LEU A 134 -5.98 6.73 -13.17
N GLY A 135 -5.54 7.44 -14.21
CA GLY A 135 -6.03 7.26 -15.58
C GLY A 135 -5.71 5.86 -16.13
N ASP A 136 -4.48 5.40 -15.95
CA ASP A 136 -4.06 4.05 -16.31
C ASP A 136 -4.90 2.99 -15.60
N MET A 137 -5.17 3.18 -14.31
CA MET A 137 -6.00 2.25 -13.55
C MET A 137 -7.46 2.23 -14.04
N TRP A 138 -8.05 3.40 -14.30
CA TRP A 138 -9.43 3.52 -14.78
C TRP A 138 -9.61 2.89 -16.17
N SER A 139 -8.64 3.09 -17.07
CA SER A 139 -8.68 2.50 -18.42
C SER A 139 -8.71 0.96 -18.44
N ARG A 140 -8.24 0.31 -17.37
CA ARG A 140 -8.28 -1.16 -17.23
C ARG A 140 -9.65 -1.69 -16.85
N ILE A 141 -10.53 -0.83 -16.35
CA ILE A 141 -11.82 -1.22 -15.76
C ILE A 141 -13.02 -0.55 -16.42
N SER A 142 -12.81 0.48 -17.23
CA SER A 142 -13.87 1.23 -17.89
C SER A 142 -13.40 1.79 -19.23
N GLU A 143 -14.33 1.86 -20.19
CA GLU A 143 -14.15 2.58 -21.45
C GLU A 143 -14.61 4.05 -21.36
N GLU A 144 -15.24 4.42 -20.25
CA GLU A 144 -15.69 5.78 -19.99
C GLU A 144 -14.52 6.70 -19.62
N PRO A 145 -14.61 8.02 -19.88
CA PRO A 145 -13.61 8.96 -19.40
C PRO A 145 -13.51 8.91 -17.87
N LEU A 146 -12.32 9.24 -17.34
CA LEU A 146 -12.08 9.31 -15.90
C LEU A 146 -13.08 10.31 -15.27
N PRO A 147 -13.70 10.01 -14.12
CA PRO A 147 -14.70 10.90 -13.52
C PRO A 147 -14.15 12.32 -13.30
N GLN A 148 -14.99 13.32 -13.58
CA GLN A 148 -14.60 14.74 -13.65
C GLN A 148 -13.91 15.26 -12.37
N ALA A 149 -14.27 14.71 -11.20
CA ALA A 149 -13.64 15.03 -9.92
C ALA A 149 -12.11 14.77 -9.90
N TYR A 150 -11.64 13.82 -10.71
CA TYR A 150 -10.21 13.53 -10.89
C TYR A 150 -9.63 14.26 -12.12
N GLU A 151 -10.43 14.62 -13.11
CA GLU A 151 -10.00 15.44 -14.27
C GLU A 151 -9.72 16.90 -13.92
N PHE A 152 -10.51 17.54 -13.04
CA PHE A 152 -10.26 18.95 -12.67
C PHE A 152 -8.96 19.17 -11.91
N ARG A 153 -8.51 18.14 -11.19
CA ARG A 153 -7.20 18.12 -10.54
C ARG A 153 -6.04 17.99 -11.55
N MET A 154 -6.34 17.74 -12.83
CA MET A 154 -5.39 17.64 -13.96
C MET A 154 -5.36 18.87 -14.88
N ARG A 155 -6.01 19.99 -14.57
CA ARG A 155 -5.70 21.21 -15.32
C ARG A 155 -4.35 21.77 -14.84
N PRO A 156 -3.29 21.83 -15.67
CA PRO A 156 -2.15 22.65 -15.34
C PRO A 156 -2.66 24.09 -15.20
N GLY A 157 -2.14 24.81 -14.20
CA GLY A 157 -2.45 26.22 -14.01
C GLY A 157 -2.32 26.96 -15.33
N SER A 158 -3.44 27.51 -15.80
CA SER A 158 -3.48 28.51 -16.86
C SER A 158 -2.71 29.76 -16.47
#